data_AF-A0A975EG89-F1
#
_entry.id   AF-A0A975EG89-F1
#
_cell.length_a   1.000
_cell.length_b   1.000
_cell.length_c   1.000
_cell.angle_alpha   90.00
_cell.angle_beta   90.00
_cell.angle_gamma   90.00
#
_symmetry.space_group_name_H-M   'P 1'
#
loop_
_entity.id
_entity.type
_entity.pdbx_description
1 polymer ?
#
loop_
_entity_poly.entity_id
_entity_poly.type
_entity_poly.pdbx_seq_one_letter_code
_entity_poly.pdbx_strand_id
1 'polypeptide(L)'
;MKRHISRNGFTLVEMTVVIMVLMTLLGTGLYVSKQYGNWQLGRAASEQLRTVYAAQRLYLADNPTATISSITTAQIVPYLPSRATSMPTVTSLTGNTLNIRVNVTPPNINNGSGGVYDPSGSSTDSLWDVGQ
;
A
#
# COMPACT_ATOMS: atom_id res chain seq x y z
N MET A 1 -38.36 51.12 32.67
CA MET A 1 -37.00 50.67 33.01
C MET A 1 -36.56 49.65 31.96
N LYS A 2 -35.85 50.08 30.90
CA LYS A 2 -35.44 49.19 29.79
C LYS A 2 -34.07 48.60 30.12
N ARG A 3 -33.99 47.28 30.27
CA ARG A 3 -32.75 46.51 30.48
C ARG A 3 -31.99 46.45 29.15
N HIS A 4 -30.80 47.04 29.07
CA HIS A 4 -29.89 46.82 27.96
C HIS A 4 -29.28 45.42 28.09
N ILE A 5 -29.71 44.50 27.24
CA ILE A 5 -29.05 43.21 27.07
C ILE A 5 -27.79 43.49 26.26
N SER A 6 -26.61 43.43 26.89
CA SER A 6 -25.34 43.43 26.16
C SER A 6 -25.33 42.23 25.22
N ARG A 7 -25.45 42.49 23.92
CA ARG A 7 -25.11 41.50 22.90
C ARG A 7 -23.59 41.41 22.89
N ASN A 8 -23.05 40.38 23.54
CA ASN A 8 -21.63 40.05 23.42
C ASN A 8 -21.40 39.61 21.97
N GLY A 9 -20.95 40.55 21.14
CA GLY A 9 -20.58 40.29 19.76
C GLY A 9 -19.36 39.39 19.73
N PHE A 10 -19.42 38.38 18.86
CA PHE A 10 -18.34 37.48 18.48
C PHE A 10 -16.99 38.21 18.50
N THR A 11 -16.15 37.92 19.49
CA THR A 11 -14.89 38.66 19.64
C THR A 11 -13.90 38.18 18.59
N LEU A 12 -13.04 39.07 18.08
CA LEU A 12 -11.95 38.71 17.18
C LEU A 12 -11.12 37.55 17.76
N VAL A 13 -10.90 37.57 19.07
CA VAL A 13 -10.19 36.51 19.80
C VAL A 13 -10.92 35.17 19.66
N GLU A 14 -12.23 35.13 19.91
CA GLU A 14 -13.05 33.91 19.76
C GLU A 14 -13.01 33.35 18.33
N MET A 15 -13.12 34.21 17.31
CA MET A 15 -12.92 33.79 15.92
C MET A 15 -11.52 33.23 15.65
N THR A 16 -10.47 33.86 16.18
CA THR A 16 -9.09 33.36 15.97
C THR A 16 -8.87 32.00 16.63
N VAL A 17 -9.41 31.79 17.84
CA VAL A 17 -9.33 30.48 18.52
C VAL A 17 -10.08 29.41 17.73
N VAL A 18 -11.28 29.72 17.24
CA VAL A 18 -12.05 28.78 16.41
C VAL A 18 -11.29 28.43 15.13
N ILE A 19 -10.70 29.43 14.45
CA ILE A 19 -9.91 29.18 13.23
C ILE A 19 -8.68 28.30 13.53
N MET A 20 -7.96 28.55 14.62
CA MET A 20 -6.81 27.71 15.01
C MET A 20 -7.24 26.26 15.30
N VAL A 21 -8.35 26.07 16.00
CA VAL A 21 -8.90 24.74 16.29
C VAL A 21 -9.30 24.04 14.98
N LEU A 22 -9.99 24.73 14.08
CA LEU A 22 -10.38 24.17 12.78
C LEU A 22 -9.15 23.79 11.94
N MET A 23 -8.12 24.64 11.88
CA MET A 23 -6.88 24.31 11.17
C MET A 23 -6.18 23.08 11.76
N THR A 24 -6.16 22.95 13.09
CA THR A 24 -5.56 21.79 13.77
C THR A 24 -6.32 20.50 13.45
N LEU A 25 -7.65 20.54 13.45
CA LEU A 25 -8.50 19.40 13.10
C LEU A 25 -8.35 19.00 11.63
N LEU A 26 -8.33 19.98 10.71
CA LEU A 26 -8.11 19.73 9.29
C LEU A 26 -6.73 19.11 9.03
N GLY A 27 -5.68 19.65 9.64
CA GLY A 27 -4.32 19.10 9.51
C GLY A 27 -4.22 17.65 9.97
N THR A 28 -4.80 17.35 11.14
CA THR A 28 -4.83 15.98 11.68
C THR A 28 -5.64 15.04 10.78
N GLY A 29 -6.79 15.49 10.27
CA GLY A 29 -7.64 14.70 9.38
C GLY A 29 -6.93 14.31 8.07
N LEU A 30 -6.22 15.26 7.45
CA LEU A 30 -5.46 15.00 6.23
C LEU A 30 -4.30 14.03 6.46
N TYR A 31 -3.60 14.15 7.60
CA TYR A 31 -2.52 13.24 7.96
C TYR A 31 -3.00 11.79 8.11
N VAL A 32 -4.08 11.58 8.88
CA VAL A 32 -4.66 10.24 9.09
C VAL A 32 -5.19 9.65 7.79
N SER A 33 -5.86 10.46 6.96
CA SER A 33 -6.37 10.01 5.66
C SER A 33 -5.26 9.50 4.74
N LYS A 34 -4.12 10.21 4.66
CA LYS A 34 -2.95 9.78 3.89
C LYS A 34 -2.39 8.45 4.41
N GLN A 35 -2.27 8.31 5.73
CA GLN A 35 -1.74 7.09 6.33
C GLN A 35 -2.65 5.88 6.06
N TYR A 36 -3.97 6.09 6.10
CA TYR A 36 -4.94 5.07 5.75
C TYR A 36 -4.83 4.63 4.27
N GLY A 37 -4.67 5.59 3.36
CA GLY A 37 -4.44 5.31 1.94
C GLY A 37 -3.16 4.48 1.70
N ASN A 38 -2.07 4.85 2.36
CA ASN A 38 -0.81 4.09 2.27
C ASN A 38 -0.97 2.65 2.77
N TRP A 39 -1.67 2.47 3.90
CA TRP A 39 -1.96 1.14 4.44
C TRP A 39 -2.84 0.31 3.49
N GLN A 40 -3.85 0.92 2.86
CA GLN A 40 -4.71 0.24 1.90
C GLN A 40 -3.91 -0.23 0.67
N LEU A 41 -2.99 0.59 0.17
CA LEU A 41 -2.08 0.22 -0.92
C LEU A 41 -1.17 -0.94 -0.54
N GLY A 42 -0.57 -0.91 0.66
CA GLY A 42 0.21 -2.04 1.17
C GLY A 42 -0.64 -3.30 1.32
N ARG A 43 -1.86 -3.19 1.84
CA ARG A 43 -2.75 -4.35 1.95
C ARG A 43 -3.05 -4.98 0.60
N ALA A 44 -3.34 -4.18 -0.42
CA ALA A 44 -3.54 -4.65 -1.78
C ALA A 44 -2.26 -5.29 -2.37
N ALA A 45 -1.09 -4.68 -2.13
CA ALA A 45 0.20 -5.22 -2.54
C ALA A 45 0.43 -6.63 -1.96
N SER A 46 0.21 -6.80 -0.66
CA SER A 46 0.35 -8.09 0.03
C SER A 46 -0.57 -9.17 -0.54
N GLU A 47 -1.77 -8.81 -1.00
CA GLU A 47 -2.72 -9.75 -1.58
C GLU A 47 -2.24 -10.24 -2.95
N GLN A 48 -1.76 -9.32 -3.80
CA GLN A 48 -1.18 -9.68 -5.09
C GLN A 48 0.09 -10.53 -4.90
N LEU A 49 0.95 -10.18 -3.96
CA LEU A 49 2.15 -10.96 -3.66
C LEU A 49 1.82 -12.37 -3.15
N ARG A 50 0.84 -12.53 -2.26
CA ARG A 50 0.41 -13.86 -1.77
C ARG A 50 -0.15 -14.71 -2.92
N THR A 51 -0.89 -14.08 -3.82
CA THR A 51 -1.43 -14.72 -5.02
C THR A 51 -0.31 -15.24 -5.92
N VAL A 52 0.69 -14.39 -6.21
CA VAL A 52 1.85 -14.77 -7.01
C VAL A 52 2.70 -15.83 -6.31
N TYR A 53 2.87 -15.73 -4.99
CA TYR A 53 3.64 -16.70 -4.22
C TYR A 53 3.00 -18.09 -4.22
N ALA A 54 1.67 -18.17 -4.09
CA ALA A 54 0.95 -19.42 -4.23
C ALA A 54 1.14 -20.02 -5.63
N ALA A 55 1.03 -19.21 -6.68
CA ALA A 55 1.26 -19.65 -8.06
C ALA A 55 2.71 -20.13 -8.29
N GLN A 56 3.70 -19.43 -7.73
CA GLN A 56 5.10 -19.83 -7.78
C GLN A 56 5.34 -21.19 -7.12
N ARG A 57 4.72 -21.43 -5.96
CA ARG A 57 4.81 -22.72 -5.26
C ARG A 57 4.17 -23.86 -6.04
N LEU A 58 3.04 -23.61 -6.72
CA LEU A 58 2.42 -24.60 -7.59
C LEU A 58 3.32 -24.92 -8.80
N TYR A 59 3.89 -23.91 -9.44
CA TYR A 59 4.85 -24.11 -10.53
C TYR A 59 6.07 -24.94 -10.09
N LEU A 60 6.64 -24.63 -8.91
CA LEU A 60 7.78 -25.37 -8.36
C LEU A 60 7.42 -26.79 -7.91
N ALA A 61 6.16 -27.04 -7.53
CA ALA A 61 5.68 -28.39 -7.22
C ALA A 61 5.62 -29.26 -8.48
N ASP A 62 5.19 -28.68 -9.61
CA ASP A 62 5.16 -29.37 -10.91
C ASP A 62 6.56 -29.47 -11.56
N ASN A 63 7.46 -28.55 -11.23
CA ASN A 63 8.80 -28.44 -11.83
C ASN A 63 9.89 -28.44 -10.74
N PRO A 64 10.11 -29.56 -10.02
CA PRO A 64 10.99 -29.59 -8.86
C PRO A 64 12.47 -29.33 -9.18
N THR A 65 12.89 -29.47 -10.43
CA THR A 65 14.27 -29.19 -10.90
C THR A 65 14.46 -27.77 -11.43
N ALA A 66 13.39 -26.97 -11.51
CA ALA A 66 13.47 -25.61 -12.00
C ALA A 66 14.31 -24.75 -11.04
N THR A 67 15.25 -23.98 -11.60
CA THR A 67 16.05 -23.05 -10.80
C THR A 67 15.27 -21.76 -10.57
N ILE A 68 15.14 -21.33 -9.31
CA ILE A 68 14.35 -20.14 -8.92
C ILE A 68 14.77 -18.90 -9.71
N SER A 69 16.07 -18.66 -9.89
CA SER A 69 16.59 -17.50 -10.61
C SER A 69 16.25 -17.48 -12.11
N SER A 70 15.87 -18.63 -12.68
CA SER A 70 15.45 -18.75 -14.09
C SER A 70 13.94 -18.68 -14.30
N ILE A 71 13.15 -18.57 -13.22
CA ILE A 71 11.69 -18.48 -13.33
C ILE A 71 11.31 -17.17 -14.00
N THR A 72 10.47 -17.28 -15.02
CA THR A 72 9.92 -16.16 -15.77
C THR A 72 8.45 -15.93 -15.43
N THR A 73 7.95 -14.71 -15.68
CA THR A 73 6.54 -14.38 -15.45
C THR A 73 5.61 -15.26 -16.29
N ALA A 74 5.99 -15.60 -17.53
CA ALA A 74 5.22 -16.46 -18.43
C ALA A 74 4.99 -17.87 -17.88
N GLN A 75 5.92 -18.40 -17.09
CA GLN A 75 5.78 -19.72 -16.45
C GLN A 75 4.82 -19.69 -15.26
N ILE A 76 4.69 -18.53 -14.59
CA ILE A 76 3.83 -18.39 -13.41
C ILE A 76 2.40 -18.01 -13.78
N VAL A 77 2.19 -17.25 -14.86
CA VAL A 77 0.84 -16.79 -15.29
C VAL A 77 -0.20 -17.91 -15.37
N PRO A 78 0.10 -19.12 -15.92
CA PRO A 78 -0.87 -20.23 -15.95
C PRO A 78 -1.33 -20.71 -14.57
N TYR A 79 -0.53 -20.49 -13.53
CA TYR A 79 -0.80 -20.91 -12.15
C TYR A 79 -1.52 -19.84 -11.33
N LEU A 80 -1.78 -18.66 -11.90
CA LEU A 80 -2.53 -17.61 -11.22
C LEU A 80 -4.02 -17.98 -11.13
N PRO A 81 -4.69 -17.59 -10.02
CA PRO A 81 -6.13 -17.77 -9.88
C PRO A 81 -6.90 -16.98 -10.93
N SER A 82 -8.13 -17.41 -11.19
CA SER A 82 -9.07 -16.74 -12.12
C SER A 82 -8.63 -16.69 -13.58
N ARG A 83 -7.66 -17.53 -14.01
CA ARG A 83 -7.14 -17.57 -15.39
C ARG A 83 -6.63 -16.21 -15.86
N ALA A 84 -5.93 -15.50 -14.98
CA ALA A 84 -5.30 -14.23 -15.34
C ALA A 84 -4.41 -14.41 -16.58
N THR A 85 -4.53 -13.50 -17.56
CA THR A 85 -3.75 -13.55 -18.80
C THR A 85 -2.42 -12.79 -18.71
N SER A 86 -2.19 -12.09 -17.59
CA SER A 86 -1.01 -11.28 -17.34
C SER A 86 -0.61 -11.33 -15.87
N MET A 87 0.66 -11.01 -15.59
CA MET A 87 1.18 -10.92 -14.23
C MET A 87 0.55 -9.71 -13.52
N PRO A 88 0.00 -9.87 -12.30
CA PRO A 88 -0.50 -8.75 -11.52
C PRO A 88 0.61 -7.74 -11.23
N THR A 89 0.20 -6.48 -11.11
CA THR A 89 1.07 -5.36 -10.78
C THR A 89 0.58 -4.70 -9.49
N VAL A 90 1.45 -3.91 -8.88
CA VAL A 90 1.17 -3.23 -7.61
C VAL A 90 1.33 -1.73 -7.77
N THR A 91 0.50 -0.94 -7.11
CA THR A 91 0.63 0.52 -7.10
C THR A 91 1.51 0.98 -5.93
N SER A 92 2.55 1.74 -6.23
CA SER A 92 3.43 2.38 -5.23
C SER A 92 2.74 3.53 -4.48
N LEU A 93 3.34 3.98 -3.38
CA LEU A 93 2.85 5.15 -2.61
C LEU A 93 2.84 6.46 -3.42
N THR A 94 3.59 6.52 -4.53
CA THR A 94 3.62 7.67 -5.44
C THR A 94 2.72 7.48 -6.67
N GLY A 95 1.92 6.41 -6.72
CA GLY A 95 0.99 6.14 -7.83
C GLY A 95 1.59 5.43 -9.04
N ASN A 96 2.88 5.09 -9.02
CA ASN A 96 3.50 4.31 -10.10
C ASN A 96 3.11 2.84 -10.03
N THR A 97 2.92 2.21 -11.19
CA THR A 97 2.75 0.76 -11.32
C THR A 97 4.09 0.04 -11.23
N LEU A 98 4.18 -0.94 -10.34
CA LEU A 98 5.37 -1.74 -10.07
C LEU A 98 5.13 -3.20 -10.43
N ASN A 99 6.19 -3.83 -10.95
CA ASN A 99 6.18 -5.24 -11.34
C ASN A 99 6.61 -6.13 -10.18
N ILE A 100 6.04 -7.34 -10.13
CA ILE A 100 6.43 -8.39 -9.18
C ILE A 100 7.54 -9.24 -9.79
N ARG A 101 8.60 -9.48 -9.01
CA ARG A 101 9.69 -10.40 -9.37
C ARG A 101 9.38 -11.79 -8.87
N VAL A 102 9.39 -12.74 -9.80
CA VAL A 102 9.12 -14.17 -9.57
C VAL A 102 10.38 -15.03 -9.61
N ASN A 103 11.53 -14.44 -9.94
CA ASN A 103 12.83 -15.11 -9.97
C ASN A 103 13.54 -15.16 -8.60
N VAL A 104 12.76 -14.93 -7.54
CA VAL A 104 13.18 -14.91 -6.13
C VAL A 104 12.05 -15.50 -5.31
N THR A 105 12.38 -16.16 -4.20
CA THR A 105 11.40 -16.76 -3.30
C THR A 105 11.67 -16.29 -1.88
N PRO A 106 10.70 -15.70 -1.17
CA PRO A 106 9.38 -15.30 -1.65
C PRO A 106 9.44 -14.22 -2.74
N PRO A 107 8.43 -14.10 -3.63
CA PRO A 107 8.40 -13.07 -4.65
C PRO A 107 8.31 -11.70 -4.01
N ASN A 108 8.92 -10.70 -4.63
CA ASN A 108 8.97 -9.34 -4.09
C ASN A 108 8.71 -8.29 -5.19
N ILE A 109 8.41 -7.06 -4.77
CA ILE A 109 8.10 -5.97 -5.69
C ILE A 109 9.42 -5.36 -6.19
N ASN A 110 9.51 -5.08 -7.49
CA ASN A 110 10.62 -4.35 -8.08
C ASN A 110 10.42 -2.84 -7.92
N ASN A 111 11.39 -2.14 -7.33
CA ASN A 111 11.39 -0.69 -7.22
C ASN A 111 11.69 0.04 -8.56
N GLY A 112 11.80 -0.69 -9.66
CA GLY A 112 12.14 -0.18 -10.99
C GLY A 112 13.64 -0.04 -11.24
N SER A 113 14.46 -0.07 -10.19
CA SER A 113 15.93 -0.03 -10.24
C SER A 113 16.59 -1.37 -9.90
N GLY A 114 15.80 -2.46 -9.81
CA GLY A 114 16.30 -3.79 -9.47
C GLY A 114 16.46 -4.04 -7.96
N GLY A 115 16.09 -3.09 -7.10
CA GLY A 115 16.03 -3.27 -5.64
C GLY A 115 14.62 -3.60 -5.16
N VAL A 116 14.47 -4.14 -3.94
CA VAL A 116 13.16 -4.46 -3.34
C VAL A 116 12.41 -3.17 -3.02
N TYR A 117 11.15 -3.10 -3.44
CA TYR A 117 10.26 -2.01 -3.04
C TYR A 117 9.53 -2.39 -1.75
N ASP A 118 9.97 -1.81 -0.65
CA ASP A 118 9.28 -1.85 0.63
C ASP A 118 9.39 -0.46 1.30
N PRO A 119 8.34 0.38 1.21
CA PRO A 119 8.32 1.71 1.79
C PRO A 119 7.99 1.73 3.28
N SER A 120 7.53 0.63 3.90
CA SER A 120 7.30 0.60 5.34
C SER A 120 8.62 0.50 6.12
N GLY A 121 9.68 0.02 5.45
CA GLY A 121 11.00 -0.18 6.03
C GLY A 121 11.06 -1.38 6.98
N SER A 122 10.01 -2.21 7.00
CA SER A 122 9.91 -3.38 7.85
C SER A 122 9.59 -4.59 7.00
N SER A 123 10.60 -5.45 6.83
CA SER A 123 10.47 -6.72 6.11
C SER A 123 9.72 -7.80 6.91
N THR A 124 8.81 -7.42 7.81
CA THR A 124 8.03 -8.35 8.63
C THR A 124 6.59 -7.90 8.84
N ASP A 125 6.16 -6.83 8.18
CA ASP A 125 4.83 -6.26 8.40
C ASP A 125 3.75 -6.88 7.52
N SER A 126 4.14 -7.73 6.56
CA SER A 126 3.25 -8.42 5.63
C SER A 126 2.40 -7.47 4.77
N LEU A 127 2.84 -6.22 4.60
CA LEU A 127 2.21 -5.23 3.73
C LEU A 127 2.90 -5.21 2.35
N TRP A 128 4.22 -5.10 2.32
CA TRP A 128 4.97 -5.00 1.05
C TRP A 128 5.80 -6.24 0.74
N ASP A 129 5.66 -7.26 1.58
CA ASP A 129 6.38 -8.52 1.54
C ASP A 129 5.46 -9.70 1.90
N VAL A 130 5.95 -10.92 1.63
CA VAL A 130 5.25 -12.17 1.91
C VAL A 130 6.25 -13.27 2.27
N GLY A 131 5.77 -14.33 2.92
CA GLY A 131 6.54 -15.55 3.15
C GLY A 131 7.32 -15.63 4.47
N GLN A 132 6.97 -14.77 5.42
CA GLN A 132 7.29 -14.96 6.84
C GLN A 132 6.15 -15.62 7.61
#